data_AF-A0A6F8PY06-F1
#
_entry.id   AF-A0A6F8PY06-F1
#
_cell.length_a   1.000
_cell.length_b   1.000
_cell.length_c   1.000
_cell.angle_alpha   90.00
_cell.angle_beta   90.00
_cell.angle_gamma   90.00
#
_symmetry.space_group_name_H-M   'P 1'
#
loop_
_entity.id
_entity.type
_entity.pdbx_description
1 polymer ?
#
loop_
_entity_poly.entity_id
_entity_poly.type
_entity_poly.pdbx_seq_one_letter_code
_entity_poly.pdbx_strand_id
1 'polypeptide(L)' 'MKRYAIEFNGYDYVILDQGSVVAAFATLDDAYQTMRDFEEKLPYAAESKIPPAMRWAKQNLYVMHG' A
#
# COMPACT_ATOMS: atom_id res chain seq x y z
N MET A 1 3.91 -16.64 -4.22
CA MET A 1 4.24 -16.37 -2.80
C MET A 1 3.11 -15.51 -2.24
N LYS A 2 2.51 -15.87 -1.11
CA LYS A 2 1.48 -15.04 -0.47
C LYS A 2 2.15 -13.80 0.11
N ARG A 3 1.66 -12.63 -0.27
CA ARG A 3 2.19 -11.33 0.17
C ARG A 3 1.68 -10.96 1.56
N TYR A 4 0.43 -11.32 1.84
CA TYR A 4 -0.25 -11.02 3.09
C TYR A 4 -0.40 -12.28 3.96
N ALA A 5 -0.33 -12.11 5.29
CA ALA A 5 -0.61 -13.14 6.27
C ALA A 5 -1.65 -12.65 7.29
N ILE A 6 -2.43 -13.56 7.87
CA ILE A 6 -3.36 -13.24 8.96
C ILE A 6 -2.83 -13.90 10.24
N GLU A 7 -2.75 -13.12 11.31
CA GLU A 7 -2.38 -13.59 12.65
C GLU A 7 -3.42 -13.15 13.68
N PHE A 8 -3.53 -13.91 14.78
CA PHE A 8 -4.35 -13.52 15.93
C PHE A 8 -3.44 -12.98 17.03
N ASN A 9 -3.63 -11.72 17.42
CA ASN A 9 -2.75 -11.04 18.39
C ASN A 9 -3.21 -11.18 19.86
N GLY A 10 -4.23 -12.00 20.12
CA GLY A 10 -4.85 -12.15 21.44
C GLY A 10 -6.18 -11.40 21.61
N TYR A 11 -6.48 -10.45 20.72
CA TYR A 11 -7.73 -9.68 20.73
C TYR A 11 -8.39 -9.64 19.35
N ASP A 12 -7.61 -9.35 18.32
CA ASP A 12 -8.06 -9.15 16.94
C ASP A 12 -7.29 -10.05 15.95
N TYR A 13 -7.86 -10.21 14.77
CA TYR A 13 -7.22 -10.79 13.59
C TYR A 13 -6.54 -9.69 12.79
N VAL A 14 -5.21 -9.74 12.70
CA VAL A 14 -4.39 -8.74 12.01
C VAL A 14 -3.89 -9.25 10.67
N ILE A 15 -3.94 -8.41 9.64
CA ILE A 15 -3.32 -8.66 8.34
C ILE A 15 -1.92 -8.05 8.35
N LEU A 16 -0.93 -8.83 7.94
CA LEU A 16 0.49 -8.47 7.87
C LEU A 16 0.96 -8.38 6.42
N ASP A 17 1.65 -7.29 6.05
CA ASP A 17 2.46 -7.17 4.82
C ASP A 17 3.93 -7.04 5.23
N GLN A 18 4.78 -7.98 4.80
CA GLN A 18 6.22 -7.97 5.12
C GLN A 18 6.55 -7.79 6.62
N GLY A 19 5.72 -8.37 7.50
CA GLY A 19 5.87 -8.29 8.95
C GLY A 19 5.30 -7.04 9.61
N SER A 20 4.68 -6.13 8.85
CA SER A 20 3.98 -4.95 9.39
C SER A 20 2.48 -5.14 9.36
N VAL A 21 1.78 -4.78 10.44
CA VAL A 21 0.30 -4.83 10.50
C VAL A 21 -0.27 -3.73 9.62
N VAL A 22 -1.10 -4.10 8.65
CA VAL A 22 -1.76 -3.17 7.72
C VAL A 22 -3.26 -3.03 7.98
N ALA A 23 -3.88 -3.99 8.68
CA ALA A 23 -5.28 -3.96 9.07
C ALA A 23 -5.56 -4.88 10.27
N ALA A 24 -6.63 -4.60 11.02
CA ALA A 24 -7.07 -5.40 12.17
C ALA A 24 -8.60 -5.55 12.16
N PHE A 25 -9.09 -6.74 12.50
CA PHE A 25 -10.50 -7.11 12.45
C PHE A 25 -10.91 -7.91 13.67
N ALA A 26 -12.15 -7.70 14.13
CA ALA A 26 -12.72 -8.46 15.22
C ALA A 26 -13.05 -9.92 14.83
N THR A 27 -13.28 -10.18 13.53
CA THR A 27 -13.62 -11.51 13.03
C THR A 27 -12.63 -12.01 11.98
N LEU A 28 -12.45 -13.33 11.94
CA LEU A 28 -11.57 -13.97 10.97
C LEU A 28 -12.12 -13.87 9.54
N ASP A 29 -13.45 -13.85 9.39
CA ASP A 29 -14.12 -13.78 8.09
C ASP A 29 -13.86 -12.42 7.42
N ASP A 30 -14.01 -11.32 8.17
CA ASP A 30 -13.69 -9.97 7.70
C ASP A 30 -12.22 -9.83 7.29
N ALA A 31 -11.32 -10.44 8.06
CA ALA A 31 -9.88 -10.46 7.77
C ALA A 31 -9.58 -11.22 6.47
N TYR A 32 -10.21 -12.38 6.25
CA TYR A 32 -10.02 -13.16 5.02
C TYR A 32 -10.61 -12.47 3.80
N GLN A 33 -11.81 -11.89 3.92
CA GLN A 33 -12.45 -11.15 2.84
C GLN A 33 -11.56 -9.98 2.41
N THR A 34 -11.08 -9.18 3.38
CA THR A 34 -10.20 -8.04 3.08
C THR A 34 -8.84 -8.47 2.53
N MET A 35 -8.27 -9.57 3.03
CA MET A 35 -7.01 -10.09 2.50
C MET A 35 -7.15 -10.47 1.02
N ARG A 36 -8.28 -11.07 0.60
CA ARG A 36 -8.53 -11.36 -0.82
C ARG A 36 -8.60 -10.09 -1.65
N ASP A 37 -9.29 -9.07 -1.15
CA ASP A 37 -9.35 -7.76 -1.78
C ASP A 37 -7.95 -7.15 -1.97
N PHE A 38 -7.04 -7.32 -1.00
CA PHE A 38 -5.64 -6.87 -1.12
C PHE A 38 -4.82 -7.68 -2.12
N GLU A 39 -5.11 -8.96 -2.30
CA GLU A 39 -4.46 -9.80 -3.31
C GLU A 39 -4.98 -9.49 -4.72
N GLU A 40 -6.26 -9.19 -4.88
CA GLU A 40 -6.87 -8.81 -6.17
C GLU A 40 -6.56 -7.37 -6.59
N LYS A 41 -6.53 -6.45 -5.63
CA LYS A 41 -6.08 -5.08 -5.87
C LYS A 41 -4.57 -5.09 -6.02
N LEU A 42 -4.11 -5.35 -7.24
CA LEU A 42 -2.76 -5.00 -7.67
C LEU A 42 -2.46 -3.61 -7.09
N PRO A 43 -1.35 -3.42 -6.35
CA PRO A 43 -0.98 -2.09 -5.92
C PRO A 43 -0.96 -1.28 -7.19
N TYR A 44 -1.84 -0.27 -7.28
CA TYR A 44 -1.84 0.67 -8.39
C TYR A 44 -0.37 0.96 -8.63
N ALA A 45 0.13 0.50 -9.80
CA ALA A 45 1.46 0.83 -10.24
C ALA A 45 1.60 2.31 -9.90
N ALA A 46 2.66 2.66 -9.18
CA ALA A 46 2.95 4.02 -8.78
C ALA A 46 3.09 4.85 -10.06
N GLU A 47 1.97 5.16 -10.69
CA GLU A 47 1.83 6.05 -11.79
C GLU A 47 2.01 7.38 -11.10
N SER A 48 3.29 7.73 -11.05
CA SER A 48 3.86 9.00 -10.74
C SER A 48 2.81 10.09 -10.93
N LYS A 49 2.03 10.36 -9.88
CA LYS A 49 1.32 11.61 -9.69
C LYS A 49 2.38 12.67 -9.41
N ILE A 50 3.28 12.88 -10.36
CA ILE A 50 3.96 14.16 -10.48
C ILE A 50 2.93 15.01 -11.23
N PRO A 51 2.27 15.97 -10.56
CA PRO A 51 1.38 16.88 -11.25
C PRO A 51 2.16 17.53 -12.40
N PRO A 52 1.56 17.74 -13.59
CA PRO A 52 2.26 18.33 -14.73
C PRO A 52 3.01 19.64 -14.39
N ALA A 53 2.52 20.40 -13.40
CA ALA A 53 3.18 21.58 -12.85
C ALA A 53 4.59 21.30 -12.27
N MET A 54 4.80 20.17 -11.58
CA MET A 54 6.12 19.79 -11.06
C MET A 54 7.06 19.28 -12.16
N ARG A 55 6.54 18.70 -13.25
CA ARG A 55 7.34 18.34 -14.43
C ARG A 55 7.96 19.58 -15.09
N TRP A 56 7.18 20.64 -15.24
CA TRP A 56 7.65 21.89 -15.85
C TRP A 56 8.68 22.61 -14.97
N ALA A 57 8.43 22.69 -13.66
CA ALA A 57 9.36 23.30 -12.71
C ALA A 57 10.72 22.59 -12.68
N LYS A 58 10.76 21.25 -12.67
CA LYS A 58 12.02 20.49 -12.65
C LYS A 58 12.82 20.67 -13.94
N GLN A 59 12.17 20.73 -15.10
CA GLN A 59 12.88 20.92 -16.38
C GLN A 59 13.40 22.35 -16.57
N ASN A 60 12.71 23.36 -16.06
CA ASN A 60 13.06 24.76 -16.32
C ASN A 60 13.87 25.43 -15.19
N LEU A 61 13.73 25.00 -13.93
CA LEU A 61 14.38 25.69 -12.79
C LEU A 61 15.70 25.06 -12.34
N TYR A 62 15.97 23.78 -12.63
CA TYR A 62 17.24 23.12 -12.24
C TYR A 62 18.39 23.34 -13.23
N VAL A 63 18.15 23.93 -14.41
CA VAL A 63 19.19 24.26 -15.40
C VAL A 63 19.81 25.64 -15.14
N MET A 64 19.23 26.46 -14.27
CA MET A 64 19.67 27.85 -14.02
C MET A 64 20.49 28.02 -12.73
N HIS A 65 21.10 26.94 -12.20
CA HIS A 65 22.13 26.99 -11.16
C HIS A 65 23.23 25.96 -11.50
N GLY A 66 23.93 26.20 -12.61
CA GLY A 66 25.23 25.62 -12.94
C GLY A 66 26.20 26.76 -13.22
#